data_AF-A0A549TDK4-F1
#
_entry.id   AF-A0A549TDK4-F1
#
_cell.length_a   1.000
_cell.length_b   1.000
_cell.length_c   1.000
_cell.angle_alpha   90.00
_cell.angle_beta   90.00
_cell.angle_gamma   90.00
#
_symmetry.space_group_name_H-M   'P 1'
#
loop_
_entity.id
_entity.type
_entity.pdbx_description
1 polymer ?
#
loop_
_entity_poly.entity_id
_entity_poly.type
_entity_poly.pdbx_seq_one_letter_code
_entity_poly.pdbx_strand_id
1 'polypeptide(L)'
;MLWTMLVWENAAMPMIPQMPPEVTSPGHHAVTMLTRLGLDLTPVNFELMTLLLDGRRADLRLAFAALKRPIAAEDWEGLARQFLPQHFVAAADLQAGLSLLRSLQDVCAALSRAETAFAEDGRALEKSKTLLAASAGMSQAQLAHVAVGMVGVNSRAGERLTDLLKTLARWLAVSKPDVADTPSADGVAPGASQVATSETPGASMPAAALVGGAVSSPVTLHGLAERSVLMGRLQDLHTGGQKLDGSSLMLCHLKGLDGYRGPDMLKARDFVLDTLGHQTQRLMGEGDLACWMSPEELGLLLDANNDLLLTDISQKLRRIVTGSVRHARRTVSGLPDLRCHIGCASAFGPVSPGQLYSSAKLALQRAEFADDDRLVINDLSGPLKVDRRYDALYGRRMQ
;
A
#
# COMPACT_ATOMS: atom_id res chain seq x y z
N MET A 1 -14.21 -4.06 -62.39
CA MET A 1 -15.01 -2.97 -63.00
C MET A 1 -16.35 -2.95 -62.26
N LEU A 2 -16.53 -2.02 -61.32
CA LEU A 2 -17.14 -0.69 -61.56
C LEU A 2 -18.61 -0.88 -61.97
N TRP A 3 -19.54 -0.65 -61.03
CA TRP A 3 -20.28 0.62 -60.86
C TRP A 3 -21.71 0.47 -61.42
N THR A 4 -22.74 0.67 -60.59
CA THR A 4 -23.70 1.81 -60.59
C THR A 4 -25.08 1.30 -61.02
N MET A 5 -26.26 1.70 -60.55
CA MET A 5 -26.77 2.75 -59.65
C MET A 5 -28.03 2.16 -58.96
N LEU A 6 -28.37 2.40 -57.69
CA LEU A 6 -28.80 3.67 -57.06
C LEU A 6 -30.26 4.05 -57.40
N VAL A 7 -30.94 4.59 -56.37
CA VAL A 7 -32.15 5.45 -56.35
C VAL A 7 -33.46 4.68 -56.09
N TRP A 8 -33.85 4.48 -54.82
CA TRP A 8 -34.57 5.40 -53.88
C TRP A 8 -36.08 5.01 -53.85
N GLU A 9 -36.86 5.05 -52.75
CA GLU A 9 -36.84 5.96 -51.62
C GLU A 9 -37.80 5.53 -50.48
N ASN A 10 -37.35 5.75 -49.23
CA ASN A 10 -38.04 6.34 -48.06
C ASN A 10 -39.35 5.79 -47.47
N ALA A 11 -39.25 5.28 -46.22
CA ALA A 11 -40.08 5.73 -45.09
C ALA A 11 -39.43 5.48 -43.71
N ALA A 12 -38.88 6.57 -43.14
CA ALA A 12 -38.78 6.90 -41.71
C ALA A 12 -37.91 6.05 -40.74
N MET A 13 -36.58 6.15 -40.89
CA MET A 13 -35.63 6.06 -39.77
C MET A 13 -35.17 7.49 -39.40
N PRO A 14 -35.48 8.02 -38.20
CA PRO A 14 -34.84 9.25 -37.75
C PRO A 14 -33.41 8.92 -37.32
N MET A 15 -32.48 9.41 -38.14
CA MET A 15 -31.04 9.49 -37.92
C MET A 15 -30.66 9.77 -36.47
N ILE A 16 -29.86 8.87 -35.89
CA ILE A 16 -28.89 9.25 -34.87
C ILE A 16 -27.89 10.17 -35.59
N PRO A 17 -27.72 11.44 -35.16
CA PRO A 17 -26.84 12.36 -35.86
C PRO A 17 -25.40 11.84 -35.79
N GLN A 18 -24.79 11.59 -36.95
CA GLN A 18 -23.36 11.35 -37.06
C GLN A 18 -22.59 12.69 -37.23
N MET A 19 -21.49 12.83 -36.47
CA MET A 19 -20.37 13.80 -36.55
C MET A 19 -20.59 15.24 -36.01
N PRO A 20 -19.57 15.91 -35.40
CA PRO A 20 -18.17 16.07 -35.86
C PRO A 20 -17.11 15.30 -35.02
N PRO A 21 -15.86 15.15 -35.53
CA PRO A 21 -14.74 14.56 -34.80
C PRO A 21 -14.10 15.62 -33.90
N GLU A 22 -14.80 15.99 -32.83
CA GLU A 22 -14.14 16.66 -31.71
C GLU A 22 -13.91 15.62 -30.63
N VAL A 23 -12.76 15.71 -29.96
CA VAL A 23 -12.32 14.81 -28.90
C VAL A 23 -13.20 15.05 -27.66
N THR A 24 -14.49 14.78 -27.75
CA THR A 24 -15.37 14.72 -26.59
C THR A 24 -15.03 13.44 -25.86
N SER A 25 -14.39 13.61 -24.70
CA SER A 25 -14.11 12.52 -23.79
C SER A 25 -15.37 11.67 -23.59
N PRO A 26 -15.24 10.32 -23.49
CA PRO A 26 -16.38 9.43 -23.29
C PRO A 26 -17.23 9.82 -22.07
N GLY A 27 -16.62 10.49 -21.09
CA GLY A 27 -17.32 11.08 -19.95
C GLY A 27 -18.28 12.23 -20.31
N HIS A 28 -17.88 13.17 -21.18
CA HIS A 28 -18.79 14.25 -21.58
C HIS A 28 -20.01 13.73 -22.34
N HIS A 29 -19.82 12.69 -23.14
CA HIS A 29 -20.90 12.00 -23.84
C HIS A 29 -21.83 11.24 -22.88
N ALA A 30 -21.28 10.58 -21.85
CA ALA A 30 -22.06 9.89 -20.81
C ALA A 30 -22.95 10.86 -20.01
N VAL A 31 -22.41 12.02 -19.60
CA VAL A 31 -23.18 13.06 -18.91
C VAL A 31 -24.31 13.60 -19.79
N THR A 32 -24.02 13.84 -21.07
CA THR A 32 -25.02 14.36 -22.03
C THR A 32 -26.15 13.35 -22.28
N MET A 33 -25.84 12.05 -22.29
CA MET A 33 -26.84 10.99 -22.47
C MET A 33 -27.68 10.75 -21.21
N LEU A 34 -27.08 10.77 -20.02
CA LEU A 34 -27.81 10.64 -18.76
C LEU A 34 -28.80 11.80 -18.54
N THR A 35 -28.35 13.02 -18.82
CA THR A 35 -29.20 14.23 -18.73
C THR A 35 -30.34 14.21 -19.75
N ARG A 36 -30.12 13.70 -20.97
CA ARG A 36 -31.18 13.52 -21.97
C ARG A 36 -32.20 12.44 -21.62
N LEU A 37 -31.79 11.41 -20.89
CA LEU A 37 -32.65 10.32 -20.44
C LEU A 37 -33.39 10.64 -19.12
N GLY A 38 -33.10 11.78 -18.50
CA GLY A 38 -33.72 12.19 -17.23
C GLY A 38 -33.26 11.35 -16.03
N LEU A 39 -32.10 10.70 -16.14
CA LEU A 39 -31.51 9.89 -15.08
C LEU A 39 -30.57 10.73 -14.22
N ASP A 40 -30.59 10.50 -12.90
CA ASP A 40 -29.73 11.20 -11.96
C ASP A 40 -28.25 10.92 -12.24
N LEU A 41 -27.43 11.95 -12.09
CA LEU A 41 -25.98 11.88 -12.29
C LEU A 41 -25.29 11.27 -11.06
N THR A 42 -25.52 9.98 -10.83
CA THR A 42 -24.84 9.20 -9.79
C THR A 42 -23.58 8.53 -10.37
N PRO A 43 -22.56 8.24 -9.55
CA PRO A 43 -21.35 7.54 -10.02
C PRO A 43 -21.66 6.19 -10.69
N VAL A 44 -22.64 5.46 -10.17
CA VAL A 44 -23.10 4.16 -10.71
C VAL A 44 -23.74 4.33 -12.09
N ASN A 45 -24.61 5.35 -12.25
CA ASN A 45 -25.27 5.63 -13.53
C ASN A 45 -24.28 6.11 -14.58
N PHE A 46 -23.29 6.90 -14.16
CA PHE A 46 -22.20 7.36 -15.02
C PHE A 46 -21.34 6.19 -15.51
N GLU A 47 -20.91 5.30 -14.62
CA GLU A 47 -20.10 4.13 -14.99
C GLU A 47 -20.87 3.18 -15.92
N LEU A 48 -22.16 2.92 -15.65
CA LEU A 48 -23.00 2.10 -16.51
C LEU A 48 -23.16 2.72 -17.91
N MET A 49 -23.34 4.05 -17.97
CA MET A 49 -23.44 4.78 -19.24
C MET A 49 -22.11 4.80 -20.00
N THR A 50 -20.98 5.00 -19.33
CA THR A 50 -19.66 4.93 -19.98
C THR A 50 -19.38 3.53 -20.52
N LEU A 51 -19.74 2.47 -19.77
CA LEU A 51 -19.61 1.09 -20.22
C LEU A 51 -20.52 0.78 -21.42
N LEU A 52 -21.68 1.42 -21.50
CA LEU A 52 -22.60 1.33 -22.64
C LEU A 52 -22.03 2.02 -23.88
N LEU A 53 -21.41 3.19 -23.70
CA LEU A 53 -20.80 3.99 -24.75
C LEU A 53 -19.48 3.40 -25.27
N ASP A 54 -18.71 2.74 -24.41
CA ASP A 54 -17.49 2.02 -24.77
C ASP A 54 -17.76 0.83 -25.71
N GLY A 55 -19.01 0.33 -25.74
CA GLY A 55 -19.49 -0.62 -26.74
C GLY A 55 -18.89 -2.03 -26.68
N ARG A 56 -17.99 -2.32 -25.73
CA ARG A 56 -17.30 -3.62 -25.60
C ARG A 56 -18.19 -4.76 -25.10
N ARG A 57 -19.36 -4.46 -24.51
CA ARG A 57 -20.32 -5.45 -23.99
C ARG A 57 -21.62 -5.40 -24.79
N ALA A 58 -21.79 -6.34 -25.72
CA ALA A 58 -23.00 -6.45 -26.55
C ALA A 58 -24.24 -6.78 -25.70
N ASP A 59 -24.09 -7.57 -24.65
CA ASP A 59 -25.19 -8.01 -23.78
C ASP A 59 -25.83 -6.85 -23.02
N LEU A 60 -25.02 -5.88 -22.57
CA LEU A 60 -25.48 -4.67 -21.91
C LEU A 60 -26.23 -3.73 -22.88
N ARG A 61 -25.81 -3.69 -24.15
CA ARG A 61 -26.51 -2.93 -25.21
C ARG A 61 -27.85 -3.57 -25.58
N LEU A 62 -27.92 -4.90 -25.64
CA LEU A 62 -29.16 -5.63 -25.88
C LEU A 62 -30.14 -5.48 -24.72
N ALA A 63 -29.64 -5.58 -23.48
CA ALA A 63 -30.46 -5.38 -22.29
C ALA A 63 -30.97 -3.93 -22.18
N PHE A 64 -30.15 -2.94 -22.54
CA PHE A 64 -30.58 -1.54 -22.63
C PHE A 64 -31.59 -1.29 -23.77
N ALA A 65 -31.40 -1.93 -24.93
CA ALA A 65 -32.33 -1.81 -26.06
C ALA A 65 -33.69 -2.47 -25.78
N ALA A 66 -33.71 -3.47 -24.89
CA ALA A 66 -34.93 -4.16 -24.45
C ALA A 66 -35.75 -3.36 -23.42
N LEU A 67 -35.21 -2.28 -22.85
CA LEU A 67 -35.95 -1.43 -21.92
C LEU A 67 -37.06 -0.64 -22.63
N LYS A 68 -38.23 -0.58 -22.01
CA LYS A 68 -39.35 0.24 -22.50
C LYS A 68 -39.04 1.71 -22.27
N ARG A 69 -39.38 2.57 -23.25
CA ARG A 69 -39.23 4.03 -23.13
C ARG A 69 -40.55 4.64 -22.67
N PRO A 70 -40.57 5.55 -21.67
CA PRO A 70 -39.43 6.13 -20.95
C PRO A 70 -38.75 5.14 -19.97
N ILE A 71 -37.42 5.23 -19.84
CA ILE A 71 -36.64 4.35 -18.97
C ILE A 71 -36.99 4.68 -17.52
N ALA A 72 -37.60 3.73 -16.81
CA ALA A 72 -37.84 3.87 -15.38
C ALA A 72 -36.52 3.76 -14.60
N ALA A 73 -36.36 4.55 -13.55
CA ALA A 73 -35.17 4.52 -12.69
C ALA A 73 -34.94 3.12 -12.07
N GLU A 74 -36.03 2.39 -11.79
CA GLU A 74 -36.00 1.03 -11.24
C GLU A 74 -35.42 0.01 -12.23
N ASP A 75 -35.77 0.13 -13.52
CA ASP A 75 -35.24 -0.74 -14.58
C ASP A 75 -33.74 -0.48 -14.81
N TRP A 76 -33.31 0.77 -14.67
CA TRP A 76 -31.92 1.20 -14.78
C TRP A 76 -31.08 0.73 -13.58
N GLU A 77 -31.63 0.81 -12.35
CA GLU A 77 -31.00 0.26 -11.16
C GLU A 77 -30.92 -1.28 -11.22
N GLY A 78 -31.92 -1.94 -11.80
CA GLY A 78 -31.88 -3.39 -12.07
C GLY A 78 -30.72 -3.79 -12.99
N LEU A 79 -30.49 -3.02 -14.06
CA LEU A 79 -29.30 -3.20 -14.92
C LEU A 79 -28.00 -2.91 -14.17
N ALA A 80 -27.96 -1.87 -13.34
CA ALA A 80 -26.80 -1.57 -12.52
C ALA A 80 -26.48 -2.72 -11.55
N ARG A 81 -27.48 -3.31 -10.88
CA ARG A 81 -27.26 -4.46 -9.99
C ARG A 81 -26.76 -5.70 -10.73
N GLN A 82 -27.22 -5.92 -11.97
CA GLN A 82 -26.82 -7.06 -12.78
C GLN A 82 -25.40 -6.92 -13.35
N PHE A 83 -25.02 -5.74 -13.83
CA PHE A 83 -23.75 -5.53 -14.54
C PHE A 83 -22.66 -4.85 -13.70
N LEU A 84 -23.05 -4.26 -12.57
CA LEU A 84 -22.18 -3.57 -11.60
C LEU A 84 -22.49 -4.03 -10.16
N PRO A 85 -22.49 -5.34 -9.85
CA PRO A 85 -22.87 -5.86 -8.52
C PRO A 85 -21.96 -5.34 -7.40
N GLN A 86 -20.71 -4.99 -7.73
CA GLN A 86 -19.70 -4.45 -6.82
C GLN A 86 -20.12 -3.14 -6.11
N HIS A 87 -21.01 -2.35 -6.72
CA HIS A 87 -21.52 -1.13 -6.11
C HIS A 87 -22.65 -1.37 -5.10
N PHE A 88 -23.18 -2.60 -5.04
CA PHE A 88 -24.29 -3.01 -4.18
C PHE A 88 -23.88 -4.03 -3.10
N VAL A 89 -22.59 -4.40 -3.04
CA VAL A 89 -22.05 -5.25 -1.96
C VAL A 89 -21.99 -4.42 -0.68
N ALA A 90 -22.54 -4.95 0.42
CA ALA A 90 -22.48 -4.27 1.71
C ALA A 90 -21.02 -4.13 2.17
N ALA A 91 -20.68 -3.00 2.81
CA ALA A 91 -19.33 -2.74 3.30
C ALA A 91 -18.78 -3.86 4.23
N ALA A 92 -19.68 -4.55 4.93
CA ALA A 92 -19.35 -5.71 5.77
C ALA A 92 -18.83 -6.91 4.96
N ASP A 93 -19.44 -7.21 3.82
CA ASP A 93 -19.05 -8.33 2.96
C ASP A 93 -17.74 -8.04 2.23
N LEU A 94 -17.50 -6.78 1.86
CA LEU A 94 -16.26 -6.35 1.25
C LEU A 94 -15.09 -6.41 2.27
N GLN A 95 -15.34 -6.01 3.52
CA GLN A 95 -14.37 -6.14 4.60
C GLN A 95 -14.07 -7.60 4.96
N ALA A 96 -15.10 -8.48 4.95
CA ALA A 96 -14.94 -9.91 5.14
C ALA A 96 -14.15 -10.56 4.00
N GLY A 97 -14.38 -10.15 2.75
CA GLY A 97 -13.61 -10.60 1.60
C GLY A 97 -12.13 -10.18 1.67
N LEU A 98 -11.86 -8.94 2.07
CA LEU A 98 -10.50 -8.43 2.23
C LEU A 98 -9.74 -9.11 3.39
N SER A 99 -10.43 -9.39 4.50
CA SER A 99 -9.82 -10.09 5.65
C SER A 99 -9.54 -11.56 5.33
N LEU A 100 -10.43 -12.23 4.58
CA LEU A 100 -10.20 -13.59 4.09
C LEU A 100 -9.04 -13.65 3.10
N LEU A 101 -8.95 -12.67 2.18
CA LEU A 101 -7.86 -12.60 1.20
C LEU A 101 -6.50 -12.38 1.87
N ARG A 102 -6.44 -11.50 2.88
CA ARG A 102 -5.23 -11.29 3.68
C ARG A 102 -4.82 -12.54 4.46
N SER A 103 -5.78 -13.20 5.12
CA SER A 103 -5.48 -14.40 5.89
C SER A 103 -5.03 -15.58 4.99
N LEU A 104 -5.52 -15.67 3.75
CA LEU A 104 -5.05 -16.64 2.76
C LEU A 104 -3.60 -16.35 2.33
N GLN A 105 -3.25 -15.07 2.12
CA GLN A 105 -1.86 -14.68 1.84
C GLN A 105 -0.91 -15.06 2.98
N ASP A 106 -1.33 -14.87 4.24
CA ASP A 106 -0.54 -15.25 5.41
C ASP A 106 -0.30 -16.77 5.48
N VAL A 107 -1.31 -17.58 5.12
CA VAL A 107 -1.19 -19.05 5.02
C VAL A 107 -0.23 -19.45 3.91
N CYS A 108 -0.33 -18.85 2.72
CA CYS A 108 0.59 -19.11 1.61
C CYS A 108 2.04 -18.77 1.98
N ALA A 109 2.27 -17.66 2.67
CA ALA A 109 3.60 -17.28 3.15
C ALA A 109 4.11 -18.23 4.26
N ALA A 110 3.24 -18.74 5.12
CA ALA A 110 3.61 -19.75 6.13
C ALA A 110 4.01 -21.09 5.49
N LEU A 111 3.26 -21.56 4.50
CA LEU A 111 3.56 -22.78 3.75
C LEU A 111 4.87 -22.67 2.98
N SER A 112 5.09 -21.56 2.27
CA SER A 112 6.33 -21.33 1.51
C SER A 112 7.56 -21.30 2.42
N ARG A 113 7.45 -20.65 3.60
CA ARG A 113 8.51 -20.66 4.60
C ARG A 113 8.79 -22.07 5.13
N ALA A 114 7.75 -22.83 5.44
CA ALA A 114 7.92 -24.18 5.92
C ALA A 114 8.57 -25.10 4.87
N GLU A 115 8.18 -24.97 3.59
CA GLU A 115 8.79 -25.72 2.48
C GLU A 115 10.31 -25.48 2.39
N THR A 116 10.73 -24.21 2.40
CA THR A 116 12.16 -23.87 2.39
C THR A 116 12.91 -24.43 3.60
N ALA A 117 12.29 -24.36 4.79
CA ALA A 117 12.87 -24.82 6.03
C ALA A 117 12.98 -26.35 6.09
N PHE A 118 11.99 -27.09 5.58
CA PHE A 118 12.06 -28.55 5.44
C PHE A 118 13.11 -28.98 4.40
N ALA A 119 13.29 -28.21 3.31
CA ALA A 119 14.35 -28.47 2.34
C ALA A 119 15.76 -28.25 2.91
N GLU A 120 15.93 -27.30 3.84
CA GLU A 120 17.18 -27.10 4.59
C GLU A 120 17.44 -28.23 5.58
N ASP A 121 16.42 -28.64 6.33
CA ASP A 121 16.50 -29.76 7.27
C ASP A 121 16.84 -31.07 6.55
N GLY A 122 16.23 -31.33 5.38
CA GLY A 122 16.54 -32.48 4.55
C GLY A 122 18.00 -32.48 4.06
N ARG A 123 18.53 -31.31 3.67
CA ARG A 123 19.96 -31.16 3.33
C ARG A 123 20.87 -31.39 4.53
N ALA A 124 20.50 -30.92 5.72
CA ALA A 124 21.26 -31.15 6.94
C ALA A 124 21.26 -32.63 7.36
N LEU A 125 20.13 -33.33 7.18
CA LEU A 125 20.01 -34.76 7.44
C LEU A 125 20.85 -35.59 6.46
N GLU A 126 20.82 -35.27 5.16
CA GLU A 126 21.66 -35.96 4.17
C GLU A 126 23.16 -35.72 4.41
N LYS A 127 23.57 -34.50 4.76
CA LYS A 127 24.94 -34.24 5.22
C LYS A 127 25.32 -35.11 6.42
N SER A 128 24.43 -35.20 7.42
CA SER A 128 24.67 -36.00 8.62
C SER A 128 24.77 -37.50 8.30
N LYS A 129 23.93 -38.00 7.38
CA LYS A 129 23.96 -39.38 6.87
C LYS A 129 25.24 -39.68 6.10
N THR A 130 25.73 -38.75 5.26
CA THR A 130 27.01 -38.93 4.56
C THR A 130 28.20 -38.96 5.52
N LEU A 131 28.18 -38.15 6.59
CA LEU A 131 29.20 -38.18 7.65
C LEU A 131 29.15 -39.50 8.44
N LEU A 132 27.95 -40.02 8.73
CA LEU A 132 27.78 -41.33 9.35
C LEU A 132 28.23 -42.49 8.44
N ALA A 133 28.02 -42.39 7.12
CA ALA A 133 28.54 -43.38 6.17
C ALA A 133 30.08 -43.37 6.08
N ALA A 134 30.70 -42.21 6.30
CA ALA A 134 32.15 -42.04 6.38
C ALA A 134 32.74 -42.34 7.78
N SER A 135 31.97 -42.94 8.68
CA SER A 135 32.30 -43.12 10.12
C SER A 135 33.49 -44.01 10.43
N ALA A 136 34.11 -44.68 9.44
CA ALA A 136 35.20 -45.64 9.59
C ALA A 136 36.51 -45.09 10.22
N GLY A 137 36.55 -43.82 10.65
CA GLY A 137 37.65 -43.23 11.42
C GLY A 137 37.20 -42.13 12.40
N MET A 138 35.90 -42.03 12.69
CA MET A 138 35.37 -40.98 13.57
C MET A 138 35.51 -41.34 15.05
N SER A 139 35.81 -40.35 15.89
CA SER A 139 35.82 -40.53 17.35
C SER A 139 34.39 -40.59 17.92
N GLN A 140 34.23 -41.22 19.08
CA GLN A 140 32.94 -41.33 19.78
C GLN A 140 32.29 -39.96 20.05
N ALA A 141 33.10 -38.92 20.29
CA ALA A 141 32.63 -37.55 20.47
C ALA A 141 32.06 -36.94 19.17
N GLN A 142 32.65 -37.25 18.03
CA GLN A 142 32.17 -36.78 16.72
C GLN A 142 30.85 -37.47 16.33
N LEU A 143 30.71 -38.77 16.63
CA LEU A 143 29.45 -39.50 16.42
C LEU A 143 28.33 -38.98 17.34
N ALA A 144 28.64 -38.67 18.60
CA ALA A 144 27.69 -38.06 19.52
C ALA A 144 27.20 -36.69 19.02
N HIS A 145 28.10 -35.86 18.48
CA HIS A 145 27.74 -34.55 17.91
C HIS A 145 26.81 -34.68 16.69
N VAL A 146 27.03 -35.67 15.82
CA VAL A 146 26.16 -35.93 14.67
C VAL A 146 24.78 -36.44 15.12
N ALA A 147 24.73 -37.34 16.11
CA ALA A 147 23.47 -37.82 16.67
C ALA A 147 22.64 -36.71 17.32
N VAL A 148 23.27 -35.82 18.11
CA VAL A 148 22.63 -34.65 18.70
C VAL A 148 22.11 -33.69 17.61
N GLY A 149 22.89 -33.50 16.54
CA GLY A 149 22.48 -32.71 15.38
C GLY A 149 21.21 -33.28 14.70
N MET A 150 21.15 -34.59 14.49
CA MET A 150 19.98 -35.26 13.89
C MET A 150 18.73 -35.17 14.77
N VAL A 151 18.85 -35.37 16.09
CA VAL A 151 17.75 -35.19 17.04
C VAL A 151 17.26 -33.74 17.03
N GLY A 152 18.18 -32.77 16.97
CA GLY A 152 17.84 -31.35 16.87
C GLY A 152 17.14 -30.97 15.57
N VAL A 153 17.47 -31.61 14.44
CA VAL A 153 16.72 -31.44 13.18
C VAL A 153 15.30 -32.00 13.31
N ASN A 154 15.13 -33.18 13.91
CA ASN A 154 13.82 -33.81 14.08
C ASN A 154 12.89 -33.02 15.02
N SER A 155 13.43 -32.46 16.11
CA SER A 155 12.67 -31.59 17.03
C SER A 155 12.17 -30.32 16.33
N ARG A 156 13.04 -29.65 15.56
CA ARG A 156 12.71 -28.44 14.80
C ARG A 156 11.66 -28.71 13.71
N ALA A 157 11.74 -29.85 13.04
CA ALA A 157 10.73 -30.27 12.07
C ALA A 157 9.35 -30.48 12.72
N GLY A 158 9.30 -31.09 13.91
CA GLY A 158 8.08 -31.26 14.70
C GLY A 158 7.44 -29.94 15.12
N GLU A 159 8.22 -29.01 15.66
CA GLU A 159 7.75 -27.67 16.06
C GLU A 159 7.15 -26.91 14.86
N ARG A 160 7.83 -26.91 13.72
CA ARG A 160 7.36 -26.25 12.49
C ARG A 160 6.02 -26.81 12.00
N LEU A 161 5.84 -28.13 12.09
CA LEU A 161 4.60 -28.79 11.68
C LEU A 161 3.43 -28.40 12.62
N THR A 162 3.69 -28.27 13.92
CA THR A 162 2.68 -27.78 14.86
C THR A 162 2.31 -26.31 14.64
N ASP A 163 3.27 -25.46 14.26
CA ASP A 163 3.00 -24.05 13.98
C ASP A 163 2.24 -23.82 12.67
N LEU A 164 2.49 -24.66 11.65
CA LEU A 164 1.67 -24.71 10.45
C LEU A 164 0.22 -25.09 10.78
N LEU A 165 0.01 -26.15 11.57
CA LEU A 165 -1.32 -26.60 11.97
C LEU A 165 -2.09 -25.50 12.74
N LYS A 166 -1.43 -24.77 13.65
CA LYS A 166 -2.04 -23.62 14.35
C LYS A 166 -2.40 -22.49 13.41
N THR A 167 -1.61 -22.26 12.36
CA THR A 167 -1.86 -21.20 11.38
C THR A 167 -3.03 -21.55 10.47
N LEU A 168 -3.12 -22.82 10.04
CA LEU A 168 -4.27 -23.35 9.31
C LEU A 168 -5.55 -23.36 10.16
N ALA A 169 -5.46 -23.73 11.44
CA ALA A 169 -6.60 -23.72 12.36
C ALA A 169 -7.16 -22.30 12.56
N ARG A 170 -6.28 -21.29 12.68
CA ARG A 170 -6.68 -19.87 12.75
C ARG A 170 -7.36 -19.40 11.47
N TRP A 171 -6.86 -19.79 10.31
CA TRP A 171 -7.49 -19.46 9.04
C TRP A 171 -8.88 -20.10 8.90
N LEU A 172 -9.03 -21.38 9.27
CA LEU A 172 -10.31 -22.07 9.26
C LEU A 172 -11.35 -21.40 10.17
N ALA A 173 -10.93 -20.88 11.32
CA ALA A 173 -11.78 -20.12 12.23
C ALA A 173 -12.28 -18.80 11.63
N VAL A 174 -11.47 -18.12 10.80
CA VAL A 174 -11.85 -16.88 10.10
C VAL A 174 -12.76 -17.17 8.89
N SER A 175 -12.60 -18.34 8.25
CA SER A 175 -13.37 -18.73 7.07
C SER A 175 -14.78 -19.26 7.37
N LYS A 176 -15.09 -19.57 8.63
CA LYS A 176 -16.41 -20.08 9.01
C LYS A 176 -17.37 -18.88 9.11
N PRO A 177 -18.39 -18.77 8.25
CA PRO A 177 -19.36 -17.70 8.37
C PRO A 177 -20.14 -17.90 9.67
N ASP A 178 -20.34 -16.82 10.43
CA ASP A 178 -21.38 -16.75 11.46
C ASP A 178 -22.74 -16.99 10.75
N VAL A 179 -23.20 -18.23 10.79
CA VAL A 179 -24.61 -18.55 10.59
C VAL A 179 -25.29 -18.21 11.91
N ALA A 180 -25.65 -16.93 12.07
CA ALA A 180 -26.53 -16.53 13.17
C ALA A 180 -27.99 -16.79 12.80
N ASP A 181 -28.73 -17.26 13.80
CA ASP A 181 -30.18 -17.17 13.99
C ASP A 181 -31.10 -18.18 13.26
N THR A 182 -31.26 -19.34 13.88
CA THR A 182 -32.58 -20.01 13.93
C THR A 182 -33.35 -19.50 15.16
N PRO A 183 -34.60 -19.02 15.04
CA PRO A 183 -35.39 -18.60 16.18
C PRO A 183 -36.02 -19.83 16.84
N SER A 184 -35.64 -20.10 18.10
CA SER A 184 -36.37 -21.06 18.93
C SER A 184 -37.06 -20.30 20.05
N ALA A 185 -38.38 -20.20 19.92
CA ALA A 185 -39.28 -19.74 20.96
C ALA A 185 -39.43 -20.81 22.06
N ASP A 186 -39.55 -20.30 23.29
CA ASP A 186 -40.23 -20.83 24.47
C ASP A 186 -39.91 -22.22 25.04
N GLY A 187 -39.52 -22.21 26.32
CA GLY A 187 -40.10 -23.14 27.29
C GLY A 187 -39.19 -23.70 28.38
N VAL A 188 -39.36 -23.14 29.60
CA VAL A 188 -39.35 -23.84 30.90
C VAL A 188 -38.00 -24.02 31.63
N ALA A 189 -37.83 -23.26 32.72
CA ALA A 189 -36.94 -23.51 33.86
C ALA A 189 -37.48 -24.68 34.72
N PRO A 190 -36.74 -25.35 35.64
CA PRO A 190 -36.13 -24.69 36.82
C PRO A 190 -34.85 -25.37 37.40
N GLY A 191 -34.26 -24.78 38.44
CA GLY A 191 -33.58 -25.57 39.49
C GLY A 191 -32.24 -25.03 40.00
N ALA A 192 -32.25 -24.52 41.23
CA ALA A 192 -31.16 -23.93 41.99
C ALA A 192 -29.95 -24.86 42.27
N SER A 193 -28.75 -24.27 42.38
CA SER A 193 -27.97 -24.33 43.63
C SER A 193 -26.85 -23.29 43.65
N GLN A 194 -26.94 -22.41 44.65
CA GLN A 194 -25.91 -21.52 45.14
C GLN A 194 -24.81 -22.35 45.84
N VAL A 195 -23.55 -21.91 45.77
CA VAL A 195 -22.72 -21.67 46.97
C VAL A 195 -21.75 -20.53 46.63
N ALA A 196 -21.84 -19.46 47.41
CA ALA A 196 -20.88 -18.37 47.50
C ALA A 196 -19.88 -18.65 48.64
N THR A 197 -18.67 -18.09 48.54
CA THR A 197 -17.90 -17.43 49.63
C THR A 197 -16.56 -16.92 49.06
N SER A 198 -16.38 -15.59 49.02
CA SER A 198 -15.52 -14.78 49.92
C SER A 198 -14.03 -14.80 49.48
N GLU A 199 -13.23 -13.75 49.49
CA GLU A 199 -13.30 -12.36 49.94
C GLU A 199 -12.01 -11.70 49.42
N THR A 200 -12.06 -10.42 49.05
CA THR A 200 -10.88 -9.54 49.01
C THR A 200 -10.95 -8.67 50.27
N PRO A 201 -9.82 -8.32 50.90
CA PRO A 201 -9.36 -6.93 50.83
C PRO A 201 -7.80 -6.86 50.83
N GLY A 202 -7.12 -5.89 50.24
CA GLY A 202 -7.32 -4.44 50.27
C GLY A 202 -6.04 -3.82 50.83
N ALA A 203 -5.22 -3.20 49.98
CA ALA A 203 -4.13 -2.33 50.41
C ALA A 203 -3.92 -1.23 49.37
N SER A 204 -4.35 -0.03 49.75
CA SER A 204 -4.20 1.22 49.02
C SER A 204 -2.91 1.92 49.43
N MET A 205 -2.45 2.85 48.55
CA MET A 205 -1.62 4.04 48.81
C MET A 205 -0.08 3.93 48.59
N PRO A 206 0.62 5.05 48.24
CA PRO A 206 1.18 5.24 46.89
C PRO A 206 2.69 5.63 46.89
N ALA A 207 3.34 5.64 45.73
CA ALA A 207 4.61 6.34 45.51
C ALA A 207 4.77 6.59 44.00
N ALA A 208 4.64 7.84 43.55
CA ALA A 208 5.69 8.86 43.48
C ALA A 208 6.48 8.76 42.16
N ALA A 209 6.48 9.90 41.48
CA ALA A 209 7.10 10.18 40.21
C ALA A 209 8.57 9.79 40.15
N LEU A 210 8.98 9.26 39.00
CA LEU A 210 10.30 9.51 38.41
C LEU A 210 10.10 9.69 36.91
N VAL A 211 9.79 10.94 36.57
CA VAL A 211 10.05 11.50 35.24
C VAL A 211 11.57 11.49 35.09
N GLY A 212 12.07 10.46 34.41
CA GLY A 212 13.45 10.34 33.96
C GLY A 212 13.45 10.18 32.45
N GLY A 213 12.88 11.15 31.73
CA GLY A 213 13.01 11.25 30.29
C GLY A 213 14.46 11.58 29.95
N ALA A 214 15.29 10.55 29.82
CA ALA A 214 16.55 10.66 29.12
C ALA A 214 16.22 11.02 27.66
N VAL A 215 16.34 12.31 27.34
CA VAL A 215 16.38 12.79 25.96
C VAL A 215 17.63 12.17 25.35
N SER A 216 17.51 11.00 24.74
CA SER A 216 18.59 10.49 23.90
C SER A 216 18.63 11.39 22.68
N SER A 217 19.69 12.18 22.55
CA SER A 217 20.02 12.87 21.31
C SER A 217 19.82 11.90 20.14
N PRO A 218 19.05 12.27 19.09
CA PRO A 218 18.83 11.35 17.98
C PRO A 218 20.19 11.00 17.38
N VAL A 219 20.48 9.71 17.31
CA VAL A 219 21.66 9.19 16.63
C VAL A 219 21.59 9.71 15.20
N THR A 220 22.55 10.54 14.80
CA THR A 220 22.63 11.09 13.45
C THR A 220 23.67 10.30 12.68
N LEU A 221 23.23 9.52 11.70
CA LEU A 221 24.12 8.83 10.77
C LEU A 221 24.32 9.74 9.55
N HIS A 222 25.56 10.04 9.22
CA HIS A 222 25.90 10.92 8.08
C HIS A 222 25.17 12.28 8.10
N GLY A 223 24.91 12.84 9.29
CA GLY A 223 24.28 14.15 9.46
C GLY A 223 22.76 14.20 9.34
N LEU A 224 22.08 13.04 9.19
CA LEU A 224 20.61 12.95 9.13
C LEU A 224 20.03 12.08 10.23
N ALA A 225 18.73 12.27 10.50
CA ALA A 225 18.00 11.47 11.46
C ALA A 225 17.81 10.02 10.99
N GLU A 226 17.43 9.14 11.91
CA GLU A 226 17.06 7.75 11.60
C GLU A 226 15.59 7.62 11.21
N ARG A 227 15.28 6.52 10.51
CA ARG A 227 13.91 6.10 10.16
C ARG A 227 12.93 6.13 11.33
N SER A 228 13.38 5.78 12.54
CA SER A 228 12.56 5.78 13.76
C SER A 228 11.99 7.18 14.06
N VAL A 229 12.79 8.22 13.86
CA VAL A 229 12.42 9.62 14.07
C VAL A 229 11.38 10.07 13.05
N LEU A 230 11.58 9.71 11.77
CA LEU A 230 10.60 10.05 10.72
C LEU A 230 9.27 9.32 10.94
N MET A 231 9.29 8.05 11.34
CA MET A 231 8.07 7.32 11.64
C MET A 231 7.32 7.88 12.86
N GLY A 232 8.06 8.31 13.88
CA GLY A 232 7.49 9.06 15.02
C GLY A 232 6.84 10.36 14.56
N ARG A 233 7.54 11.16 13.76
CA ARG A 233 7.03 12.42 13.20
C ARG A 233 5.78 12.23 12.33
N LEU A 234 5.74 11.18 11.52
CA LEU A 234 4.55 10.81 10.75
C LEU A 234 3.37 10.42 11.65
N GLN A 235 3.63 9.68 12.72
CA GLN A 235 2.61 9.32 13.71
C GLN A 235 2.08 10.57 14.43
N ASP A 236 2.96 11.52 14.76
CA ASP A 236 2.59 12.80 15.37
C ASP A 236 1.76 13.68 14.41
N LEU A 237 2.07 13.68 13.11
CA LEU A 237 1.22 14.36 12.11
C LEU A 237 -0.15 13.71 11.95
N HIS A 238 -0.27 12.42 12.22
CA HIS A 238 -1.54 11.70 12.19
C HIS A 238 -2.40 11.95 13.44
N THR A 239 -1.76 12.06 14.62
CA THR A 239 -2.45 12.26 15.91
C THR A 239 -2.61 13.73 16.29
N GLY A 240 -1.74 14.60 15.78
CA GLY A 240 -1.69 16.03 16.03
C GLY A 240 -2.63 16.86 15.15
N GLY A 241 -2.82 18.12 15.54
CA GLY A 241 -3.69 19.08 14.87
C GLY A 241 -3.28 19.35 13.42
N GLN A 242 -4.28 19.51 12.56
CA GLN A 242 -4.16 19.68 11.11
C GLN A 242 -3.26 20.87 10.75
N LYS A 243 -2.25 20.64 9.91
CA LYS A 243 -1.63 21.71 9.11
C LYS A 243 -2.48 21.93 7.87
N LEU A 244 -2.85 23.18 7.63
CA LEU A 244 -3.67 23.60 6.47
C LEU A 244 -2.96 23.35 5.13
N ASP A 245 -1.62 23.31 5.15
CA ASP A 245 -0.77 23.25 3.94
C ASP A 245 -0.47 21.83 3.44
N GLY A 246 -1.09 20.80 4.03
CA GLY A 246 -0.85 19.39 3.67
C GLY A 246 0.55 18.91 4.04
N SER A 247 0.79 17.61 3.90
CA SER A 247 2.12 17.02 4.14
C SER A 247 2.51 16.10 2.99
N SER A 248 3.79 16.13 2.62
CA SER A 248 4.32 15.28 1.56
C SER A 248 5.50 14.48 2.05
N LEU A 249 5.54 13.21 1.67
CA LEU A 249 6.67 12.33 1.92
C LEU A 249 7.36 12.02 0.60
N MET A 250 8.61 12.45 0.50
CA MET A 250 9.49 12.19 -0.63
C MET A 250 10.51 11.11 -0.25
N LEU A 251 10.62 10.08 -1.08
CA LEU A 251 11.60 9.02 -0.96
C LEU A 251 12.57 9.12 -2.14
N CYS A 252 13.86 9.06 -1.84
CA CYS A 252 14.94 9.10 -2.81
C CYS A 252 15.81 7.84 -2.66
N HIS A 253 15.92 7.05 -3.72
CA HIS A 253 16.80 5.89 -3.76
C HIS A 253 18.05 6.18 -4.62
N LEU A 254 19.21 5.83 -4.08
CA LEU A 254 20.53 6.01 -4.68
C LEU A 254 21.02 4.67 -5.25
N LYS A 255 20.93 4.51 -6.57
CA LYS A 255 21.36 3.29 -7.26
C LYS A 255 22.81 3.43 -7.73
N GLY A 256 23.60 2.36 -7.56
CA GLY A 256 25.01 2.30 -8.00
C GLY A 256 26.05 2.32 -6.88
N LEU A 257 25.61 2.42 -5.62
CA LEU A 257 26.49 2.35 -4.45
C LEU A 257 27.16 0.98 -4.29
N ASP A 258 26.54 -0.10 -4.77
CA ASP A 258 27.12 -1.46 -4.85
C ASP A 258 28.47 -1.53 -5.60
N GLY A 259 28.71 -0.59 -6.52
CA GLY A 259 29.95 -0.51 -7.29
C GLY A 259 31.14 0.01 -6.48
N TYR A 260 30.92 0.55 -5.28
CA TYR A 260 31.96 1.13 -4.44
C TYR A 260 32.65 0.04 -3.62
N ARG A 261 33.48 -0.77 -4.30
CA ARG A 261 34.21 -1.88 -3.69
C ARG A 261 35.67 -1.52 -3.47
N GLY A 262 36.21 -1.87 -2.30
CA GLY A 262 37.61 -1.63 -1.93
C GLY A 262 37.79 -0.45 -0.96
N PRO A 263 38.95 -0.38 -0.27
CA PRO A 263 39.14 0.51 0.87
C PRO A 263 39.08 2.01 0.52
N ASP A 264 39.58 2.42 -0.64
CA ASP A 264 39.57 3.83 -1.05
C ASP A 264 38.20 4.26 -1.60
N MET A 265 37.51 3.35 -2.28
CA MET A 265 36.14 3.56 -2.76
C MET A 265 35.15 3.67 -1.60
N LEU A 266 35.35 2.91 -0.50
CA LEU A 266 34.53 3.03 0.70
C LEU A 266 34.66 4.40 1.35
N LYS A 267 35.87 4.96 1.43
CA LYS A 267 36.06 6.34 1.93
C LYS A 267 35.36 7.37 1.05
N ALA A 268 35.41 7.18 -0.27
CA ALA A 268 34.68 8.03 -1.21
C ALA A 268 33.16 7.88 -1.08
N ARG A 269 32.67 6.67 -0.82
CA ARG A 269 31.25 6.39 -0.53
C ARG A 269 30.80 7.14 0.72
N ASP A 270 31.55 6.99 1.81
CA ASP A 270 31.22 7.62 3.09
C ASP A 270 31.25 9.15 2.96
N PHE A 271 32.23 9.71 2.24
CA PHE A 271 32.26 11.14 1.91
C PHE A 271 31.03 11.60 1.11
N VAL A 272 30.59 10.81 0.12
CA VAL A 272 29.40 11.12 -0.69
C VAL A 272 28.15 11.10 0.17
N LEU A 273 27.99 10.10 1.03
CA LEU A 273 26.85 9.98 1.95
C LEU A 273 26.84 11.08 3.01
N ASP A 274 27.99 11.41 3.60
CA ASP A 274 28.14 12.54 4.52
C ASP A 274 27.77 13.85 3.86
N THR A 275 28.30 14.11 2.66
CA THR A 275 27.99 15.34 1.91
C THR A 275 26.51 15.41 1.57
N LEU A 276 25.92 14.29 1.15
CA LEU A 276 24.50 14.20 0.85
C LEU A 276 23.66 14.51 2.07
N GLY A 277 23.95 13.90 3.22
CA GLY A 277 23.18 14.12 4.43
C GLY A 277 23.25 15.57 4.91
N HIS A 278 24.45 16.15 5.01
CA HIS A 278 24.62 17.53 5.45
C HIS A 278 23.98 18.55 4.49
N GLN A 279 24.09 18.35 3.18
CA GLN A 279 23.48 19.26 2.20
C GLN A 279 21.97 19.10 2.15
N THR A 280 21.45 17.88 2.29
CA THR A 280 20.00 17.63 2.37
C THR A 280 19.41 18.29 3.61
N GLN A 281 20.06 18.15 4.77
CA GLN A 281 19.62 18.80 6.01
C GLN A 281 19.54 20.33 5.87
N ARG A 282 20.44 20.94 5.08
CA ARG A 282 20.43 22.39 4.79
C ARG A 282 19.32 22.83 3.84
N LEU A 283 18.75 21.91 3.07
CA LEU A 283 17.60 22.21 2.20
C LEU A 283 16.28 22.26 2.98
N MET A 284 16.24 21.68 4.18
CA MET A 284 15.02 21.54 4.98
C MET A 284 14.70 22.84 5.73
N GLY A 285 13.43 23.25 5.68
CA GLY A 285 12.92 24.41 6.39
C GLY A 285 12.52 24.11 7.84
N GLU A 286 11.96 25.11 8.52
CA GLU A 286 11.36 24.92 9.84
C GLU A 286 10.10 24.05 9.73
N GLY A 287 10.17 22.81 10.21
CA GLY A 287 9.04 21.86 10.18
C GLY A 287 9.33 20.60 9.36
N ASP A 288 10.21 20.71 8.38
CA ASP A 288 10.65 19.59 7.55
C ASP A 288 11.60 18.65 8.31
N LEU A 289 11.70 17.42 7.81
CA LEU A 289 12.58 16.40 8.38
C LEU A 289 13.20 15.55 7.28
N ALA A 290 14.52 15.39 7.30
CA ALA A 290 15.24 14.45 6.44
C ALA A 290 15.86 13.33 7.27
N CYS A 291 15.78 12.09 6.77
CA CYS A 291 16.31 10.91 7.45
C CYS A 291 16.83 9.84 6.48
N TRP A 292 17.70 8.97 6.98
CA TRP A 292 18.04 7.73 6.28
C TRP A 292 17.02 6.65 6.59
N MET A 293 16.41 6.10 5.53
CA MET A 293 15.45 5.00 5.59
C MET A 293 16.14 3.64 5.44
N SER A 294 17.20 3.62 4.64
CA SER A 294 18.13 2.52 4.45
C SER A 294 19.50 3.08 4.03
N PRO A 295 20.57 2.26 3.91
CA PRO A 295 21.89 2.73 3.47
C PRO A 295 21.90 3.42 2.10
N GLU A 296 20.87 3.17 1.27
CA GLU A 296 20.75 3.70 -0.09
C GLU A 296 19.44 4.46 -0.31
N GLU A 297 18.67 4.71 0.75
CA GLU A 297 17.35 5.34 0.67
C GLU A 297 17.22 6.46 1.69
N LEU A 298 16.88 7.63 1.19
CA LEU A 298 16.67 8.85 1.92
C LEU A 298 15.16 9.17 1.95
N GLY A 299 14.64 9.54 3.11
CA GLY A 299 13.28 10.03 3.29
C GLY A 299 13.27 11.50 3.67
N LEU A 300 12.40 12.28 3.03
CA LEU A 300 12.14 13.67 3.36
C LEU A 300 10.65 13.85 3.63
N LEU A 301 10.32 14.32 4.82
CA LEU A 301 8.98 14.72 5.20
C LEU A 301 8.90 16.25 5.11
N LEU A 302 8.04 16.72 4.22
CA LEU A 302 7.88 18.13 3.87
C LEU A 302 6.50 18.60 4.30
N ASP A 303 6.43 19.74 4.99
CA ASP A 303 5.18 20.41 5.34
C ASP A 303 4.63 21.24 4.15
N ALA A 304 4.60 20.64 2.97
CA ALA A 304 4.12 21.29 1.76
C ALA A 304 3.49 20.28 0.80
N ASN A 305 2.47 20.71 0.06
CA ASN A 305 1.75 19.92 -0.94
C ASN A 305 1.84 20.51 -2.37
N ASN A 306 2.69 21.51 -2.57
CA ASN A 306 2.81 22.19 -3.86
C ASN A 306 3.79 21.44 -4.78
N ASP A 307 3.27 20.88 -5.88
CA ASP A 307 4.04 20.17 -6.91
C ASP A 307 5.27 20.94 -7.40
N LEU A 308 5.17 22.27 -7.56
CA LEU A 308 6.29 23.09 -8.01
C LEU A 308 7.44 23.10 -6.99
N LEU A 309 7.11 23.20 -5.70
CA LEU A 309 8.09 23.18 -4.62
C LEU A 309 8.70 21.79 -4.48
N LEU A 310 7.87 20.74 -4.51
CA LEU A 310 8.33 19.36 -4.47
C LEU A 310 9.27 19.06 -5.64
N THR A 311 8.93 19.54 -6.84
CA THR A 311 9.78 19.41 -8.02
C THR A 311 11.10 20.17 -7.85
N ASP A 312 11.10 21.40 -7.35
CA ASP A 312 12.33 22.16 -7.12
C ASP A 312 13.25 21.49 -6.07
N ILE A 313 12.68 20.99 -4.97
CA ILE A 313 13.43 20.23 -3.96
C ILE A 313 14.05 18.97 -4.58
N SER A 314 13.27 18.22 -5.38
CA SER A 314 13.78 17.03 -6.06
C SER A 314 14.94 17.34 -7.02
N GLN A 315 14.87 18.47 -7.75
CA GLN A 315 15.93 18.90 -8.65
C GLN A 315 17.19 19.34 -7.87
N LYS A 316 17.01 20.05 -6.76
CA LYS A 316 18.12 20.42 -5.87
C LYS A 316 18.81 19.18 -5.31
N LEU A 317 18.05 18.18 -4.90
CA LEU A 317 18.59 16.92 -4.37
C LEU A 317 19.42 16.17 -5.42
N ARG A 318 18.93 16.10 -6.67
CA ARG A 318 19.69 15.54 -7.81
C ARG A 318 21.00 16.31 -8.06
N ARG A 319 20.98 17.64 -7.98
CA ARG A 319 22.19 18.47 -8.12
C ARG A 319 23.20 18.20 -6.99
N ILE A 320 22.73 17.94 -5.78
CA ILE A 320 23.60 17.56 -4.66
C ILE A 320 24.25 16.19 -4.92
N VAL A 321 23.49 15.18 -5.34
CA VAL A 321 24.01 13.83 -5.67
C VAL A 321 25.06 13.91 -6.77
N THR A 322 24.74 14.57 -7.88
CA THR A 322 25.67 14.71 -9.00
C THR A 322 26.91 15.53 -8.62
N GLY A 323 26.73 16.57 -7.79
CA GLY A 323 27.82 17.40 -7.28
C GLY A 323 28.76 16.65 -6.34
N SER A 324 28.23 15.85 -5.41
CA SER A 324 29.03 15.08 -4.45
C SER A 324 29.83 13.98 -5.14
N VAL A 325 29.23 13.25 -6.09
CA VAL A 325 29.93 12.25 -6.93
C VAL A 325 31.01 12.92 -7.77
N ARG A 326 30.73 14.06 -8.40
CA ARG A 326 31.72 14.81 -9.17
C ARG A 326 32.90 15.28 -8.32
N HIS A 327 32.65 15.66 -7.08
CA HIS A 327 33.71 16.03 -6.15
C HIS A 327 34.55 14.81 -5.74
N ALA A 328 33.91 13.71 -5.37
CA ALA A 328 34.59 12.45 -5.02
C ALA A 328 35.42 11.87 -6.17
N ARG A 329 34.97 12.05 -7.42
CA ARG A 329 35.75 11.66 -8.62
C ARG A 329 37.07 12.41 -8.78
N ARG A 330 37.23 13.57 -8.16
CA ARG A 330 38.52 14.30 -8.17
C ARG A 330 39.56 13.64 -7.29
N THR A 331 39.15 12.90 -6.27
CA THR A 331 40.04 12.22 -5.32
C THR A 331 40.22 10.75 -5.67
N VAL A 332 39.19 10.08 -6.18
CA VAL A 332 39.23 8.67 -6.58
C VAL A 332 38.82 8.53 -8.05
N SER A 333 39.79 8.21 -8.91
CA SER A 333 39.54 7.95 -10.34
C SER A 333 38.78 6.64 -10.54
N GLY A 334 37.78 6.64 -11.43
CA GLY A 334 37.01 5.43 -11.77
C GLY A 334 35.79 5.18 -10.88
N LEU A 335 35.33 6.17 -10.11
CA LEU A 335 34.12 6.08 -9.31
C LEU A 335 32.88 5.82 -10.20
N PRO A 336 32.03 4.81 -9.89
CA PRO A 336 30.77 4.60 -10.60
C PRO A 336 29.85 5.83 -10.55
N ASP A 337 29.01 6.02 -11.57
CA ASP A 337 27.95 7.04 -11.49
C ASP A 337 26.81 6.55 -10.59
N LEU A 338 26.24 7.48 -9.82
CA LEU A 338 25.04 7.23 -9.02
C LEU A 338 23.81 7.74 -9.75
N ARG A 339 22.77 6.91 -9.84
CA ARG A 339 21.44 7.32 -10.28
C ARG A 339 20.57 7.60 -9.08
N CYS A 340 19.72 8.62 -9.22
CA CYS A 340 18.83 9.08 -8.17
C CYS A 340 17.40 8.93 -8.69
N HIS A 341 16.61 8.05 -8.07
CA HIS A 341 15.18 7.93 -8.37
C HIS A 341 14.40 8.53 -7.20
N ILE A 342 13.39 9.34 -7.52
CA ILE A 342 12.64 10.09 -6.50
C ILE A 342 11.15 9.87 -6.73
N GLY A 343 10.49 9.35 -5.69
CA GLY A 343 9.04 9.24 -5.62
C GLY A 343 8.51 10.09 -4.47
N CYS A 344 7.34 10.68 -4.64
CA CYS A 344 6.69 11.49 -3.63
C CYS A 344 5.23 11.08 -3.49
N ALA A 345 4.71 11.14 -2.27
CA ALA A 345 3.28 11.14 -2.02
C ALA A 345 2.90 12.42 -1.28
N SER A 346 1.87 13.10 -1.77
CA SER A 346 1.29 14.27 -1.12
C SER A 346 -0.02 13.91 -0.47
N ALA A 347 -0.29 14.41 0.73
CA ALA A 347 -1.52 14.17 1.47
C ALA A 347 -2.21 15.47 1.86
N PHE A 348 -3.51 15.52 1.55
CA PHE A 348 -4.41 16.56 2.03
C PHE A 348 -5.27 16.00 3.16
N GLY A 349 -4.96 16.39 4.39
CA GLY A 349 -5.71 15.98 5.60
C GLY A 349 -5.15 14.73 6.30
N PRO A 350 -5.94 14.13 7.21
CA PRO A 350 -5.47 13.04 8.06
C PRO A 350 -5.33 11.75 7.24
N VAL A 351 -4.08 11.41 6.92
CA VAL A 351 -3.73 10.15 6.25
C VAL A 351 -2.94 9.29 7.24
N SER A 352 -3.14 7.98 7.20
CA SER A 352 -2.35 7.09 8.04
C SER A 352 -0.88 7.07 7.59
N PRO A 353 0.10 7.00 8.52
CA PRO A 353 1.51 6.92 8.16
C PRO A 353 1.83 5.80 7.16
N GLY A 354 1.15 4.66 7.32
CA GLY A 354 1.28 3.51 6.42
C GLY A 354 0.80 3.80 5.00
N GLN A 355 -0.30 4.54 4.83
CA GLN A 355 -0.79 4.95 3.49
C GLN A 355 0.13 5.95 2.82
N LEU A 356 0.61 6.96 3.55
CA LEU A 356 1.52 7.96 3.00
C LEU A 356 2.85 7.32 2.57
N TYR A 357 3.42 6.47 3.44
CA TYR A 357 4.65 5.74 3.14
C TYR A 357 4.50 4.76 1.97
N SER A 358 3.43 3.96 1.95
CA SER A 358 3.21 3.00 0.86
C SER A 358 2.97 3.69 -0.48
N SER A 359 2.23 4.81 -0.51
CA SER A 359 2.03 5.60 -1.73
C SER A 359 3.32 6.21 -2.24
N ALA A 360 4.17 6.75 -1.35
CA ALA A 360 5.48 7.28 -1.72
C ALA A 360 6.39 6.18 -2.27
N LYS A 361 6.35 4.98 -1.68
CA LYS A 361 7.11 3.83 -2.15
C LYS A 361 6.64 3.34 -3.52
N LEU A 362 5.32 3.34 -3.77
CA LEU A 362 4.77 3.04 -5.10
C LEU A 362 5.20 4.08 -6.15
N ALA A 363 5.22 5.36 -5.80
CA ALA A 363 5.73 6.41 -6.68
C ALA A 363 7.22 6.20 -7.00
N LEU A 364 8.03 5.84 -6.00
CA LEU A 364 9.45 5.55 -6.17
C LEU A 364 9.67 4.34 -7.08
N GLN A 365 8.92 3.24 -6.86
CA GLN A 365 8.99 2.06 -7.73
C GLN A 365 8.66 2.41 -9.18
N ARG A 366 7.64 3.24 -9.42
CA ARG A 366 7.31 3.71 -10.78
C ARG A 366 8.46 4.50 -11.39
N ALA A 367 9.12 5.37 -10.62
CA ALA A 367 10.29 6.12 -11.08
C ALA A 367 11.46 5.19 -11.42
N GLU A 368 11.69 4.15 -10.63
CA GLU A 368 12.72 3.13 -10.89
C GLU A 368 12.41 2.29 -12.14
N PHE A 369 11.15 1.90 -12.35
CA PHE A 369 10.72 1.14 -13.52
C PHE A 369 10.76 1.94 -14.82
N ALA A 370 10.39 3.22 -14.76
CA ALA A 370 10.45 4.10 -15.92
C ALA A 370 11.89 4.44 -16.33
N ASP A 371 12.87 4.21 -15.44
CA ASP A 371 14.26 4.71 -15.52
C ASP A 371 14.30 6.21 -15.85
N ASP A 372 13.26 6.94 -15.41
CA ASP A 372 13.07 8.36 -15.70
C ASP A 372 13.59 9.18 -14.51
N ASP A 373 14.28 10.26 -14.83
CA ASP A 373 14.86 11.19 -13.85
C ASP A 373 13.83 12.21 -13.34
N ARG A 374 12.55 12.01 -13.65
CA ARG A 374 11.47 12.88 -13.22
C ARG A 374 10.97 12.49 -11.83
N LEU A 375 10.46 13.48 -11.11
CA LEU A 375 9.73 13.26 -9.87
C LEU A 375 8.38 12.64 -10.21
N VAL A 376 8.05 11.52 -9.58
CA VAL A 376 6.71 10.92 -9.65
C VAL A 376 5.95 11.27 -8.37
N ILE A 377 4.80 11.92 -8.50
CA ILE A 377 3.96 12.35 -7.37
C ILE A 377 2.67 11.53 -7.37
N ASN A 378 2.29 11.02 -6.19
CA ASN A 378 0.99 10.40 -5.95
C ASN A 378 0.20 11.23 -4.92
N ASP A 379 -0.97 11.72 -5.30
CA ASP A 379 -1.83 12.47 -4.39
C ASP A 379 -2.74 11.54 -3.59
N LEU A 380 -2.81 11.80 -2.29
CA LEU A 380 -3.69 11.14 -1.34
C LEU A 380 -4.68 12.18 -0.83
N SER A 381 -5.93 12.04 -1.26
CA SER A 381 -7.03 12.73 -0.61
C SER A 381 -7.42 11.92 0.64
N GLY A 382 -7.17 12.47 1.83
CA GLY A 382 -7.81 11.94 3.04
C GLY A 382 -9.34 12.09 2.91
N PRO A 383 -10.13 11.30 3.66
CA PRO A 383 -11.55 11.61 3.80
C PRO A 383 -11.64 13.00 4.45
N LEU A 384 -11.89 14.02 3.63
CA LEU A 384 -12.27 15.33 4.13
C LEU A 384 -13.43 15.04 5.08
N LYS A 385 -13.25 15.30 6.38
CA LYS A 385 -14.38 15.69 7.22
C LYS A 385 -14.84 17.01 6.61
N VAL A 386 -15.62 16.92 5.55
CA VAL A 386 -16.41 18.02 5.04
C VAL A 386 -17.34 18.32 6.20
N ASP A 387 -16.94 19.29 7.01
CA ASP A 387 -17.80 19.88 7.99
C ASP A 387 -18.95 20.46 7.16
N ARG A 388 -20.07 19.71 7.11
CA ARG A 388 -21.25 19.97 6.25
C ARG A 388 -21.86 21.36 6.43
N ARG A 389 -21.27 22.19 7.30
CA ARG A 389 -21.59 23.60 7.53
C ARG A 389 -21.05 24.52 6.44
N TYR A 390 -19.94 24.20 5.76
CA TYR A 390 -19.36 25.11 4.76
C TYR A 390 -19.95 24.94 3.35
N ASP A 391 -20.39 23.74 2.98
CA ASP A 391 -21.13 23.49 1.72
C ASP A 391 -22.47 24.25 1.66
N ALA A 392 -23.06 24.56 2.81
CA ALA A 392 -24.31 25.30 2.92
C ALA A 392 -24.14 26.84 2.81
N LEU A 393 -22.92 27.36 3.06
CA LEU A 393 -22.66 28.80 3.09
C LEU A 393 -22.02 29.32 1.80
N TYR A 394 -21.20 28.51 1.13
CA TYR A 394 -20.56 28.89 -0.12
C TYR A 394 -20.91 27.87 -1.18
N GLY A 395 -22.10 28.03 -1.76
CA GLY A 395 -22.56 27.22 -2.87
C GLY A 395 -21.49 27.04 -3.94
N ARG A 396 -21.38 25.80 -4.41
CA ARG A 396 -20.49 25.30 -5.45
C ARG A 396 -20.54 26.20 -6.71
N ARG A 397 -19.66 27.18 -6.78
CA ARG A 397 -19.24 27.81 -8.03
C ARG A 397 -17.72 27.77 -8.08
N MET A 398 -17.18 26.82 -8.83
CA MET A 398 -16.17 27.05 -9.87
C MET A 398 -16.03 25.73 -10.65
N GLN A 399 -16.56 25.81 -11.88
CA GLN A 399 -16.37 25.04 -13.12
C GLN A 399 -15.98 23.56 -13.08
#